data_AF-A0A6A8A4I2-F1
#
_entry.id   AF-A0A6A8A4I2-F1
#
_cell.length_a   1.000
_cell.length_b   1.000
_cell.length_c   1.000
_cell.angle_alpha   90.00
_cell.angle_beta   90.00
_cell.angle_gamma   90.00
#
_symmetry.space_group_name_H-M   'P 1'
#
loop_
_entity.id
_entity.type
_entity.pdbx_description
1 polymer ?
#
loop_
_entity_poly.entity_id
_entity_poly.type
_entity_poly.pdbx_seq_one_letter_code
_entity_poly.pdbx_strand_id
1 'polypeptide(L)'
;MSKTRKRQSPAGQQLKKEFPDIYAELVAGRIPSLKKALVKAGIMTKPTPVEKLLKAWGKANAAERDHFLTQIGANRTILDDHASTDETERRLIANGRYLLPHTVRQIEAIMKSRHLLPAQVMNEAGFPSEGRSLTRALAKNASLRLVVIAALDDWLRNQG
;
A
#
# COMPACT_ATOMS: atom_id res chain seq x y z
N MET A 1 34.41 8.77 10.43
CA MET A 1 34.14 9.10 11.85
C MET A 1 34.25 7.85 12.72
N SER A 2 35.17 7.85 13.68
CA SER A 2 35.55 6.69 14.49
C SER A 2 34.40 6.11 15.32
N LYS A 3 34.34 4.77 15.43
CA LYS A 3 33.28 4.02 16.15
C LYS A 3 33.10 4.50 17.60
N THR A 4 34.19 4.93 18.24
CA THR A 4 34.23 5.47 19.62
C THR A 4 33.42 6.75 19.78
N ARG A 5 33.48 7.68 18.82
CA ARG A 5 32.80 8.99 18.91
C ARG A 5 31.28 8.86 18.85
N LYS A 6 30.76 7.86 18.13
CA LYS A 6 29.31 7.57 18.07
C LYS A 6 28.77 7.04 19.40
N ARG A 7 29.55 6.23 20.13
CA ARG A 7 29.14 5.67 21.43
C ARG A 7 29.05 6.73 22.54
N GLN A 8 29.78 7.84 22.40
CA GLN A 8 29.74 8.99 23.31
C GLN A 8 28.63 10.00 22.97
N SER A 9 27.87 9.78 21.90
CA SER A 9 26.74 10.64 21.56
C SER A 9 25.65 10.60 22.65
N PRO A 10 24.79 11.63 22.75
CA PRO A 10 23.68 11.64 23.71
C PRO A 10 22.83 10.36 23.65
N ALA A 11 22.54 9.85 22.46
CA ALA A 11 21.81 8.60 22.27
C ALA A 11 22.59 7.36 22.75
N GLY A 12 23.91 7.36 22.61
CA GLY A 12 24.77 6.30 23.16
C GLY A 12 24.84 6.33 24.70
N GLN A 13 24.83 7.52 25.29
CA GLN A 13 24.76 7.70 26.74
C GLN A 13 23.39 7.31 27.29
N GLN A 14 22.31 7.68 26.60
CA GLN A 14 20.95 7.25 26.94
C GLN A 14 20.81 5.73 26.91
N LEU A 15 21.31 5.08 25.85
CA LEU A 15 21.33 3.62 25.75
C LEU A 15 22.11 2.98 26.91
N LYS A 16 23.24 3.57 27.33
CA LYS A 16 24.03 3.08 28.47
C LYS A 16 23.27 3.20 29.80
N LYS A 17 22.49 4.27 29.97
CA LYS A 17 21.75 4.58 31.21
C LYS A 17 20.48 3.74 31.34
N GLU A 18 19.71 3.63 30.27
CA GLU A 18 18.37 3.00 30.29
C GLU A 18 18.41 1.51 29.91
N PHE A 19 19.38 1.06 29.11
CA PHE A 19 19.48 -0.32 28.63
C PHE A 19 20.93 -0.85 28.68
N PRO A 20 21.49 -1.02 29.89
CA PRO A 20 22.89 -1.41 30.08
C PRO A 20 23.24 -2.76 29.41
N ASP A 21 22.32 -3.72 29.38
CA ASP A 21 22.53 -5.04 28.75
C ASP A 21 22.72 -4.92 27.23
N ILE A 22 21.88 -4.11 26.57
CA ILE A 22 21.96 -3.86 25.13
C ILE A 22 23.24 -3.05 24.80
N TYR A 23 23.65 -2.15 25.70
CA TYR A 23 24.92 -1.43 25.58
C TYR A 23 26.13 -2.38 25.70
N ALA A 24 26.09 -3.34 26.63
CA ALA A 24 27.14 -4.35 26.77
C ALA A 24 27.28 -5.22 25.51
N GLU A 25 26.16 -5.64 24.89
CA GLU A 25 26.17 -6.34 23.61
C GLU A 25 26.75 -5.50 22.45
N LEU A 26 26.52 -4.18 22.45
CA LEU A 26 27.11 -3.25 21.48
C LEU A 26 28.61 -3.07 21.67
N VAL A 27 29.09 -3.09 22.92
CA VAL A 27 30.54 -3.01 23.24
C VAL A 27 31.24 -4.31 22.89
N ALA A 28 30.64 -5.45 23.24
CA ALA A 28 31.11 -6.80 22.92
C ALA A 28 31.07 -7.14 21.42
N GLY A 29 30.51 -6.25 20.58
CA GLY A 29 30.48 -6.42 19.12
C GLY A 29 29.36 -7.34 18.61
N ARG A 30 28.52 -7.89 19.51
CA ARG A 30 27.35 -8.70 19.12
C ARG A 30 26.31 -7.88 18.37
N ILE A 31 26.16 -6.61 18.73
CA ILE A 31 25.38 -5.65 17.95
C ILE A 31 26.34 -4.81 17.09
N PRO A 32 26.24 -4.86 15.75
CA PRO A 32 27.27 -4.28 14.88
C PRO A 32 27.17 -2.76 14.75
N SER A 33 26.09 -2.11 15.23
CA SER A 33 25.96 -0.66 15.20
C SER A 33 25.08 -0.09 16.31
N LEU A 34 25.41 1.13 16.74
CA LEU A 34 24.62 1.87 17.73
C LEU A 34 23.16 2.03 17.28
N LYS A 35 22.91 2.25 15.99
CA LYS A 35 21.55 2.37 15.44
C LYS A 35 20.75 1.07 15.62
N LYS A 36 21.37 -0.10 15.41
CA LYS A 36 20.71 -1.38 15.66
C LYS A 36 20.46 -1.59 17.16
N ALA A 37 21.37 -1.16 18.03
CA ALA A 37 21.18 -1.23 19.47
C ALA A 37 20.02 -0.33 19.94
N LEU A 38 19.93 0.89 19.42
CA LEU A 38 18.83 1.82 19.72
C LEU A 38 17.47 1.31 19.22
N VAL A 39 17.45 0.64 18.06
CA VAL A 39 16.23 -0.02 17.56
C VAL A 39 15.87 -1.24 18.41
N LYS A 40 16.86 -2.03 18.86
CA LYS A 40 16.65 -3.17 19.76
C LYS A 40 16.13 -2.71 21.13
N ALA A 41 16.58 -1.54 21.60
CA ALA A 41 16.13 -0.90 22.84
C ALA A 41 14.77 -0.18 22.72
N GLY A 42 14.15 -0.14 21.53
CA GLY A 42 12.89 0.57 21.32
C GLY A 42 12.99 2.11 21.30
N ILE A 43 14.19 2.67 21.52
CA ILE A 43 14.45 4.11 21.51
C ILE A 43 14.30 4.70 20.09
N MET A 44 14.62 3.92 19.05
CA MET A 44 14.44 4.33 17.65
C MET A 44 13.51 3.38 16.90
N THR A 45 12.56 3.93 16.15
CA THR A 45 11.72 3.18 15.23
C THR A 45 12.46 2.86 13.93
N LYS A 46 12.16 1.69 13.35
CA LYS A 46 12.67 1.33 12.02
C LYS A 46 11.95 2.18 10.98
N PRO A 47 12.66 2.78 10.01
CA PRO A 47 12.00 3.58 8.99
C PRO A 47 11.06 2.71 8.16
N THR A 48 9.85 3.22 7.94
CA THR A 48 8.81 2.54 7.16
C THR A 48 9.24 2.41 5.69
N PRO A 49 8.67 1.47 4.91
CA PRO A 49 8.96 1.38 3.47
C PRO A 49 8.71 2.70 2.73
N VAL A 50 7.66 3.44 3.09
CA VAL A 50 7.33 4.74 2.50
C VAL A 50 8.39 5.80 2.82
N GLU A 51 8.86 5.88 4.06
CA GLU A 51 9.96 6.79 4.43
C GLU A 51 11.26 6.49 3.68
N LYS A 52 11.55 5.20 3.42
CA LYS A 52 12.69 4.81 2.60
C LYS A 52 12.54 5.27 1.16
N LEU A 53 11.33 5.14 0.61
CA LEU A 53 11.03 5.57 -0.75
C LEU A 53 11.15 7.09 -0.87
N LEU A 54 10.58 7.87 0.05
CA LEU A 54 10.73 9.33 0.08
C LEU A 54 12.20 9.76 0.20
N LYS A 55 12.98 9.07 1.03
CA LYS A 55 14.41 9.35 1.18
C LYS A 55 15.20 9.02 -0.08
N ALA A 56 14.88 7.92 -0.75
CA ALA A 56 15.50 7.55 -2.02
C ALA A 56 15.10 8.55 -3.12
N TRP A 57 13.83 8.95 -3.14
CA TRP A 57 13.27 9.95 -4.06
C TRP A 57 13.97 11.30 -3.96
N GLY A 58 14.20 11.79 -2.74
CA GLY A 58 14.93 13.03 -2.50
C GLY A 58 16.38 13.00 -3.01
N LYS A 59 16.99 11.80 -3.09
CA LYS A 59 18.35 11.61 -3.61
C LYS A 59 18.42 11.37 -5.11
N ALA A 60 17.34 10.88 -5.70
CA ALA A 60 17.28 10.61 -7.13
C ALA A 60 17.41 11.91 -7.93
N ASN A 61 18.18 11.86 -9.02
CA ASN A 61 18.28 12.96 -9.97
C ASN A 61 17.06 13.00 -10.92
N ALA A 62 16.98 14.01 -11.78
CA ALA A 62 15.84 14.20 -12.68
C ALA A 62 15.58 12.99 -13.59
N ALA A 63 16.64 12.39 -14.16
CA ALA A 63 16.52 11.22 -15.04
C ALA A 63 16.09 9.95 -14.29
N GLU A 64 16.61 9.73 -13.08
CA GLU A 64 16.21 8.60 -12.23
C GLU A 64 14.74 8.72 -11.78
N ARG A 65 14.29 9.94 -11.47
CA ARG A 65 12.89 10.22 -11.14
C ARG A 65 11.99 9.97 -12.35
N ASP A 66 12.36 10.47 -13.52
CA ASP A 66 11.59 10.31 -14.75
C ASP A 66 11.48 8.84 -15.18
N HIS A 67 12.59 8.10 -15.11
CA HIS A 67 12.61 6.66 -15.34
C HIS A 67 11.69 5.91 -14.36
N PHE A 68 11.74 6.25 -13.07
CA PHE A 68 10.86 5.66 -12.06
C PHE A 68 9.39 5.97 -12.35
N LEU A 69 9.04 7.22 -12.67
CA LEU A 69 7.68 7.63 -13.01
C LEU A 69 7.17 6.92 -14.27
N THR A 70 8.02 6.74 -15.27
CA THR A 70 7.72 5.98 -16.49
C THR A 70 7.44 4.51 -16.15
N GLN A 71 8.29 3.89 -15.34
CA GLN A 71 8.15 2.48 -14.95
C GLN A 71 6.86 2.20 -14.15
N ILE A 72 6.43 3.12 -13.28
CA ILE A 72 5.17 2.99 -12.54
C ILE A 72 3.95 3.53 -13.32
N GLY A 73 4.14 4.03 -14.54
CA GLY A 73 3.08 4.58 -15.37
C GLY A 73 2.55 5.95 -14.93
N ALA A 74 3.27 6.66 -14.06
CA ALA A 74 2.92 8.00 -13.59
C ALA A 74 3.19 9.09 -14.64
N ASN A 75 4.04 8.82 -15.64
CA ASN A 75 4.34 9.71 -16.77
C ASN A 75 3.39 9.53 -17.97
N ARG A 76 2.25 8.85 -17.81
CA ARG A 76 1.18 8.88 -18.82
C ARG A 76 0.54 10.26 -18.84
N THR A 77 1.23 11.21 -19.45
CA THR A 77 0.74 12.55 -19.72
C THR A 77 -0.30 12.48 -20.83
N ILE A 78 -1.56 12.35 -20.41
CA ILE A 78 -2.73 13.20 -20.69
C ILE A 78 -2.83 13.94 -22.05
N LEU A 79 -2.15 13.55 -23.13
CA LEU A 79 -2.13 14.38 -24.35
C LEU A 79 -2.64 13.75 -25.65
N ASP A 80 -2.91 12.44 -25.75
CA ASP A 80 -3.52 11.89 -26.99
C ASP A 80 -4.43 10.66 -26.82
N ASP A 81 -4.92 10.37 -25.60
CA ASP A 81 -5.70 9.13 -25.35
C ASP A 81 -6.95 9.31 -24.47
N HIS A 82 -7.34 10.56 -24.18
CA HIS A 82 -8.47 10.84 -23.28
C HIS A 82 -9.85 10.50 -23.83
N ALA A 83 -9.98 10.25 -25.14
CA ALA A 83 -11.25 9.78 -25.69
C ALA A 83 -11.40 8.25 -25.60
N SER A 84 -10.30 7.48 -25.58
CA SER A 84 -10.35 6.02 -25.71
C SER A 84 -9.96 5.28 -24.43
N THR A 85 -9.05 5.83 -23.62
CA THR A 85 -8.67 5.24 -22.32
C THR A 85 -9.69 5.56 -21.22
N ASP A 86 -10.37 6.71 -21.26
CA ASP A 86 -11.47 6.97 -20.31
C ASP A 86 -12.65 6.02 -20.58
N GLU A 87 -12.97 5.72 -21.84
CA GLU A 87 -13.94 4.66 -22.19
C GLU A 87 -13.47 3.26 -21.75
N THR A 88 -12.20 2.92 -21.95
CA THR A 88 -11.68 1.58 -21.62
C THR A 88 -11.48 1.40 -20.11
N GLU A 89 -11.00 2.40 -19.37
CA GLU A 89 -10.93 2.38 -17.91
C GLU A 89 -12.31 2.49 -17.26
N ARG A 90 -13.29 3.16 -17.88
CA ARG A 90 -14.71 3.07 -17.46
C ARG A 90 -15.31 1.69 -17.72
N ARG A 91 -14.81 0.95 -18.72
CA ARG A 91 -15.24 -0.43 -19.01
C ARG A 91 -14.55 -1.46 -18.11
N LEU A 92 -13.33 -1.21 -17.65
CA LEU A 92 -12.61 -2.13 -16.78
C LEU A 92 -13.04 -1.94 -15.34
N ILE A 93 -13.46 -3.01 -14.67
CA ILE A 93 -13.91 -2.93 -13.28
C ILE A 93 -12.81 -3.26 -12.24
N ALA A 94 -11.66 -3.78 -12.69
CA ALA A 94 -10.59 -4.26 -11.81
C ALA A 94 -9.21 -4.18 -12.47
N ASN A 95 -8.18 -3.97 -11.65
CA ASN A 95 -6.78 -4.21 -12.02
C ASN A 95 -6.33 -5.55 -11.41
N GLY A 96 -6.28 -6.58 -12.25
CA GLY A 96 -6.00 -7.94 -11.84
C GLY A 96 -7.10 -8.49 -10.92
N ARG A 97 -6.81 -8.56 -9.61
CA ARG A 97 -7.74 -9.09 -8.59
C ARG A 97 -8.36 -8.03 -7.70
N TYR A 98 -8.08 -6.76 -7.94
CA TYR A 98 -8.48 -5.65 -7.09
C TYR A 98 -9.44 -4.75 -7.85
N LEU A 99 -10.58 -4.43 -7.24
CA LEU A 99 -11.55 -3.52 -7.84
C LEU A 99 -10.93 -2.13 -8.01
N LEU A 100 -11.25 -1.46 -9.12
CA LEU A 100 -10.81 -0.09 -9.34
C LEU A 100 -11.61 0.87 -8.45
N PRO A 101 -11.02 2.02 -8.05
CA PRO A 101 -11.72 2.97 -7.17
C PRO A 101 -13.05 3.49 -7.75
N HIS A 102 -13.17 3.63 -9.08
CA HIS A 102 -14.42 4.05 -9.70
C HIS A 102 -15.50 2.97 -9.58
N THR A 103 -15.13 1.69 -9.74
CA THR A 103 -16.03 0.55 -9.63
C THR A 103 -16.57 0.41 -8.22
N VAL A 104 -15.72 0.60 -7.21
CA VAL A 104 -16.15 0.62 -5.80
C VAL A 104 -17.22 1.68 -5.58
N ARG A 105 -16.99 2.91 -6.06
CA ARG A 105 -17.99 4.00 -5.96
C ARG A 105 -19.30 3.67 -6.68
N GLN A 106 -19.22 3.03 -7.85
CA GLN A 106 -20.40 2.65 -8.62
C GLN A 106 -21.23 1.58 -7.89
N ILE A 107 -20.57 0.52 -7.39
CA ILE A 107 -21.22 -0.52 -6.58
C ILE A 107 -21.86 0.09 -5.33
N GLU A 108 -21.14 0.97 -4.61
CA GLU A 108 -21.68 1.65 -3.43
C GLU A 108 -22.87 2.56 -3.76
N ALA A 109 -22.85 3.25 -4.90
CA ALA A 109 -23.96 4.08 -5.34
C ALA A 109 -25.23 3.25 -5.62
N ILE A 110 -25.08 2.12 -6.32
CA ILE A 110 -26.18 1.18 -6.60
C ILE A 110 -26.68 0.55 -5.30
N MET A 111 -25.78 0.14 -4.41
CA MET A 111 -26.15 -0.37 -3.09
C MET A 111 -26.95 0.66 -2.29
N LYS A 112 -26.56 1.93 -2.33
CA LYS A 112 -27.27 3.00 -1.63
C LYS A 112 -28.63 3.29 -2.25
N SER A 113 -28.75 3.32 -3.56
CA SER A 113 -30.02 3.61 -4.25
C SER A 113 -31.04 2.47 -4.10
N ARG A 114 -30.57 1.21 -4.12
CA ARG A 114 -31.40 0.01 -4.01
C ARG A 114 -31.47 -0.57 -2.58
N HIS A 115 -30.85 0.08 -1.60
CA HIS A 115 -30.70 -0.41 -0.23
C HIS A 115 -30.14 -1.85 -0.12
N LEU A 116 -29.18 -2.18 -0.97
CA LEU A 116 -28.55 -3.51 -1.00
C LEU A 116 -27.36 -3.61 -0.04
N LEU A 117 -27.23 -4.78 0.58
CA LEU A 117 -26.05 -5.20 1.31
C LEU A 117 -25.05 -5.93 0.39
N PRO A 118 -23.74 -5.96 0.73
CA PRO A 118 -22.75 -6.68 -0.07
C PRO A 118 -23.10 -8.16 -0.32
N ALA A 119 -23.72 -8.83 0.65
CA ALA A 119 -24.16 -10.21 0.49
C ALA A 119 -25.30 -10.35 -0.53
N GLN A 120 -26.18 -9.35 -0.64
CA GLN A 120 -27.28 -9.34 -1.62
C GLN A 120 -26.75 -9.05 -3.02
N VAL A 121 -25.80 -8.12 -3.17
CA VAL A 121 -25.09 -7.90 -4.45
C VAL A 121 -24.43 -9.20 -4.92
N MET A 122 -23.73 -9.88 -4.02
CA MET A 122 -23.10 -11.16 -4.35
C MET A 122 -24.13 -12.26 -4.65
N ASN A 123 -25.30 -12.24 -4.03
CA ASN A 123 -26.39 -13.16 -4.36
C ASN A 123 -26.96 -12.90 -5.77
N GLU A 124 -27.21 -11.62 -6.11
CA GLU A 124 -27.65 -11.22 -7.45
C GLU A 124 -26.62 -11.55 -8.53
N ALA A 125 -25.32 -11.45 -8.20
CA ALA A 125 -24.23 -11.84 -9.09
C ALA A 125 -23.99 -13.37 -9.16
N GLY A 126 -24.77 -14.19 -8.42
CA GLY A 126 -24.66 -15.67 -8.46
C GLY A 126 -23.63 -16.29 -7.51
N PHE A 127 -23.09 -15.53 -6.56
CA PHE A 127 -22.05 -15.94 -5.60
C PHE A 127 -22.47 -15.70 -4.13
N PRO A 128 -23.54 -16.33 -3.62
CA PRO A 128 -24.12 -16.03 -2.30
C PRO A 128 -23.14 -16.19 -1.11
N SER A 129 -22.13 -17.08 -1.23
CA SER A 129 -21.13 -17.30 -0.19
C SER A 129 -20.04 -16.23 -0.11
N GLU A 130 -19.91 -15.36 -1.10
CA GLU A 130 -18.78 -14.43 -1.25
C GLU A 130 -19.09 -13.02 -0.71
N GLY A 131 -20.20 -12.83 0.01
CA GLY A 131 -20.59 -11.54 0.59
C GLY A 131 -19.53 -10.94 1.52
N ARG A 132 -18.82 -11.77 2.30
CA ARG A 132 -17.69 -11.33 3.15
C ARG A 132 -16.50 -10.87 2.32
N SER A 133 -16.24 -11.52 1.19
CA SER A 133 -15.16 -11.17 0.28
C SER A 133 -15.42 -9.81 -0.36
N LEU A 134 -16.64 -9.57 -0.86
CA LEU A 134 -17.02 -8.26 -1.39
C LEU A 134 -16.94 -7.17 -0.31
N THR A 135 -17.42 -7.44 0.90
CA THR A 135 -17.33 -6.49 2.03
C THR A 135 -15.87 -6.06 2.28
N ARG A 136 -14.93 -7.01 2.26
CA ARG A 136 -13.50 -6.73 2.43
C ARG A 136 -12.90 -5.99 1.24
N ALA A 137 -13.35 -6.31 0.02
CA ALA A 137 -12.91 -5.64 -1.19
C ALA A 137 -13.30 -4.15 -1.17
N LEU A 138 -14.55 -3.83 -0.84
CA LEU A 138 -15.04 -2.46 -0.73
C LEU A 138 -14.35 -1.68 0.40
N ALA A 139 -14.22 -2.28 1.60
CA ALA A 139 -13.71 -1.56 2.77
C ALA A 139 -12.17 -1.48 2.87
N LYS A 140 -11.45 -2.46 2.34
CA LYS A 140 -9.99 -2.63 2.56
C LYS A 140 -9.20 -2.90 1.29
N ASN A 141 -9.81 -2.75 0.11
CA ASN A 141 -9.17 -3.07 -1.17
C ASN A 141 -8.59 -4.50 -1.21
N ALA A 142 -9.35 -5.47 -0.68
CA ALA A 142 -8.95 -6.87 -0.69
C ALA A 142 -9.12 -7.51 -2.08
N SER A 143 -8.34 -8.55 -2.34
CA SER A 143 -8.41 -9.27 -3.61
C SER A 143 -9.65 -10.16 -3.71
N LEU A 144 -10.24 -10.19 -4.90
CA LEU A 144 -11.35 -11.07 -5.28
C LEU A 144 -10.87 -12.17 -6.22
N ARG A 145 -11.68 -13.23 -6.38
CA ARG A 145 -11.44 -14.26 -7.41
C ARG A 145 -11.78 -13.69 -8.78
N LEU A 146 -11.04 -14.09 -9.81
CA LEU A 146 -11.28 -13.59 -11.17
C LEU A 146 -12.70 -13.90 -11.67
N VAL A 147 -13.24 -15.07 -11.32
CA VAL A 147 -14.63 -15.44 -11.65
C VAL A 147 -15.64 -14.51 -10.97
N VAL A 148 -15.38 -14.11 -9.72
CA VAL A 148 -16.23 -13.15 -8.99
C VAL A 148 -16.17 -11.76 -9.62
N ILE A 149 -14.99 -11.35 -10.09
CA ILE A 149 -14.83 -10.09 -10.82
C ILE A 149 -15.64 -10.14 -12.11
N ALA A 150 -15.51 -11.19 -12.92
CA ALA A 150 -16.31 -11.34 -14.15
C ALA A 150 -17.81 -11.24 -13.89
N ALA A 151 -18.31 -11.92 -12.85
CA ALA A 151 -19.73 -11.86 -12.48
C ALA A 151 -20.18 -10.48 -11.98
N LEU A 152 -19.29 -9.73 -11.31
CA LEU A 152 -19.57 -8.34 -10.93
C LEU A 152 -19.59 -7.41 -12.14
N ASP A 153 -18.80 -7.66 -13.18
CA ASP A 153 -18.86 -6.90 -14.44
C ASP A 153 -20.21 -7.09 -15.11
N ASP A 154 -20.65 -8.35 -15.25
CA ASP A 154 -21.96 -8.69 -15.82
C ASP A 154 -23.09 -8.09 -14.98
N TRP A 155 -23.00 -8.20 -13.65
CA TRP A 155 -23.99 -7.60 -12.76
C TRP A 155 -24.07 -6.09 -12.93
N LEU A 156 -22.93 -5.38 -12.99
CA LEU A 156 -22.86 -3.92 -13.19
C LEU A 156 -23.46 -3.47 -14.52
N ARG A 157 -23.23 -4.22 -15.60
CA ARG A 157 -23.85 -3.95 -16.92
C ARG A 157 -25.38 -4.06 -16.87
N ASN A 158 -25.89 -4.93 -16.01
CA ASN A 158 -27.34 -5.12 -15.79
C ASN A 158 -27.94 -4.13 -14.78
N GLN A 159 -27.15 -3.23 -14.18
CA GLN A 159 -27.65 -2.16 -13.30
C GLN A 159 -27.89 -0.83 -14.03
N GLY A 160 -27.67 -0.78 -15.34
CA GLY A 160 -27.87 0.39 -16.21
C GLY A 160 -29.33 0.64 -16.54
#